data_AF-A0A6P4FAJ8-F1
#
_entry.id   AF-A0A6P4FAJ8-F1
#
_cell.length_a   1.000
_cell.length_b   1.000
_cell.length_c   1.000
_cell.angle_alpha   90.00
_cell.angle_beta   90.00
_cell.angle_gamma   90.00
#
_symmetry.space_group_name_H-M   'P 1'
#
loop_
_entity.id
_entity.type
_entity.pdbx_description
1 polymer ?
#
loop_
_entity_poly.entity_id
_entity_poly.type
_entity_poly.pdbx_seq_one_letter_code
_entity_poly.pdbx_strand_id
1 'polypeptide(L)'
;MVRSTLQTTHFLTSGAGMGRLAITKKLVLWTVLVLQVGFIGCIWLLQMGRNQESQQRSALDQIGGRVNFIASDGARKSPLESGIRCARPQENVNRYDRDFYQMKPNQVNESHLPDYNVPAYVDAEMGLTPALWCYREGTINESLRLNDVDYLMSPPQCKCESGWHGRDCGQPEIIWRTLMTSSRASKRSGSTPLQLSEASSTSLHRLFYMLELGAWDHLSLELLELQIRALLEVVDYFLIYYVSNGSKERSLENMLDSRSNYALLRCSSESDCSSSKAYSHFRRQLWQQCGVQMQAQDLLLHGDSGTVYAPAALKFLKYYAKDVLPLKFRLKYNVYGFYWQHPKKTLLNGVISSLGHLHSAQLDAQRPQRLASSTLGDLNHYGGWNCELCLPPEQIVLLLQSSSKQKLPVKLPNDTRNAHIDATYMQLLIANGGHIDGTTQLLRLREQSEKYFAPEEALMHSSKYGELLVNLYDADDLEDLQEEE
;
A
#
# COMPACT_ATOMS: atom_id res chain seq x y z
N MET A 1 -78.53 -15.36 -54.47
CA MET A 1 -78.28 -16.80 -54.74
C MET A 1 -77.22 -17.26 -53.73
N VAL A 2 -77.58 -17.44 -52.46
CA VAL A 2 -78.02 -18.70 -51.85
C VAL A 2 -77.09 -19.87 -52.18
N ARG A 3 -76.20 -20.21 -51.26
CA ARG A 3 -75.82 -21.60 -50.99
C ARG A 3 -75.71 -21.81 -49.49
N SER A 4 -76.51 -22.76 -49.06
CA SER A 4 -76.75 -23.28 -47.72
C SER A 4 -75.60 -24.12 -47.20
N THR A 5 -75.38 -24.11 -45.89
CA THR A 5 -74.98 -25.32 -45.13
C THR A 5 -75.42 -25.22 -43.67
N LEU A 6 -76.41 -26.07 -43.34
CA LEU A 6 -76.55 -26.95 -42.17
C LEU A 6 -76.53 -26.37 -40.74
N GLN A 7 -77.70 -26.45 -40.10
CA GLN A 7 -77.91 -26.58 -38.65
C GLN A 7 -78.35 -28.01 -38.31
N THR A 8 -77.81 -28.56 -37.21
CA THR A 8 -78.42 -29.45 -36.17
C THR A 8 -77.29 -30.14 -35.40
N THR A 9 -77.27 -30.42 -34.09
CA THR A 9 -77.96 -29.99 -32.85
C THR A 9 -77.23 -30.71 -31.70
N HIS A 10 -77.07 -30.02 -30.56
CA HIS A 10 -76.94 -30.49 -29.16
C HIS A 10 -76.13 -31.75 -28.77
N PHE A 11 -75.17 -31.57 -27.85
CA PHE A 11 -75.27 -32.16 -26.49
C PHE A 11 -74.64 -31.23 -25.45
N LEU A 12 -75.45 -30.82 -24.48
CA LEU A 12 -75.06 -30.22 -23.22
C LEU A 12 -74.67 -31.35 -22.26
N THR A 13 -73.46 -31.30 -21.72
CA THR A 13 -73.13 -31.89 -20.42
C THR A 13 -72.50 -30.81 -19.55
N SER A 14 -73.22 -30.48 -18.49
CA SER A 14 -72.82 -29.60 -17.39
C SER A 14 -71.64 -30.21 -16.63
N GLY A 15 -70.55 -29.44 -16.51
CA GLY A 15 -69.44 -29.74 -15.61
C GLY A 15 -69.04 -28.47 -14.86
N ALA A 16 -69.50 -28.35 -13.62
CA ALA A 16 -69.20 -27.25 -12.72
C ALA A 16 -67.68 -27.09 -12.53
N GLY A 17 -67.12 -25.93 -12.92
CA GLY A 17 -65.67 -25.72 -12.77
C GLY A 17 -65.10 -24.33 -12.99
N MET A 18 -65.90 -23.30 -13.29
CA MET A 18 -65.37 -21.98 -13.69
C MET A 18 -65.41 -20.89 -12.59
N GLY A 19 -65.84 -21.23 -11.37
CA GLY A 19 -65.89 -20.26 -10.25
C GLY A 19 -64.59 -20.13 -9.44
N ARG A 20 -63.72 -21.15 -9.42
CA ARG A 20 -62.52 -21.16 -8.53
C ARG A 20 -61.26 -20.54 -9.15
N LEU A 21 -61.12 -20.52 -10.47
CA LEU A 21 -59.88 -20.02 -11.12
C LEU A 21 -59.79 -18.49 -11.20
N ALA A 22 -60.93 -17.79 -11.23
CA ALA A 22 -60.96 -16.33 -11.24
C ALA A 22 -60.68 -15.72 -9.86
N ILE A 23 -61.06 -16.43 -8.79
CA ILE A 23 -60.86 -16.01 -7.41
C ILE A 23 -59.38 -16.14 -7.02
N THR A 24 -58.71 -17.22 -7.43
CA THR A 24 -57.27 -17.42 -7.15
C THR A 24 -56.39 -16.40 -7.85
N LYS A 25 -56.69 -16.02 -9.10
CA LYS A 25 -55.93 -14.96 -9.79
C LYS A 25 -56.07 -13.60 -9.11
N LYS A 26 -57.27 -13.25 -8.63
CA LYS A 26 -57.47 -12.01 -7.87
C LYS A 26 -56.72 -12.06 -6.53
N LEU A 27 -56.76 -13.19 -5.82
CA LEU A 27 -56.07 -13.35 -4.54
C LEU A 27 -54.55 -13.21 -4.68
N VAL A 28 -53.97 -13.81 -5.73
CA VAL A 28 -52.53 -13.68 -6.04
C VAL A 28 -52.15 -12.22 -6.35
N LEU A 29 -52.98 -11.51 -7.12
CA LEU A 29 -52.72 -10.11 -7.46
C LEU A 29 -52.80 -9.19 -6.22
N TRP A 30 -53.75 -9.45 -5.33
CA TRP A 30 -53.86 -8.74 -4.04
C TRP A 30 -52.67 -9.05 -3.11
N THR A 31 -52.17 -10.29 -3.07
CA THR A 31 -50.98 -10.62 -2.26
C THR A 31 -49.72 -9.94 -2.78
N VAL A 32 -49.52 -9.85 -4.10
CA VAL A 32 -48.37 -9.15 -4.68
C VAL A 32 -48.44 -7.65 -4.37
N LEU A 33 -49.63 -7.04 -4.46
CA LEU A 33 -49.81 -5.62 -4.18
C LEU A 33 -49.56 -5.27 -2.71
N VAL A 34 -50.00 -6.13 -1.78
CA VAL A 34 -49.72 -5.97 -0.34
C VAL A 34 -48.22 -6.09 -0.05
N LEU A 35 -47.52 -7.03 -0.71
CA LEU A 35 -46.07 -7.18 -0.58
C LEU A 35 -45.30 -5.95 -1.09
N GLN A 36 -45.72 -5.38 -2.23
CA GLN A 36 -45.10 -4.17 -2.78
C GLN A 36 -45.31 -2.95 -1.88
N VAL A 37 -46.51 -2.76 -1.33
CA VAL A 37 -46.79 -1.67 -0.39
C VAL A 37 -46.01 -1.86 0.93
N GLY A 38 -45.90 -3.09 1.42
CA GLY A 38 -45.09 -3.42 2.58
C GLY A 38 -43.60 -3.11 2.38
N PHE A 39 -43.06 -3.43 1.20
CA PHE A 39 -41.65 -3.16 0.88
C PHE A 39 -41.35 -1.65 0.80
N ILE A 40 -42.25 -0.87 0.19
CA ILE A 40 -42.16 0.59 0.14
C ILE A 40 -42.26 1.19 1.56
N GLY A 41 -43.17 0.66 2.39
CA GLY A 41 -43.28 1.07 3.80
C GLY A 41 -42.03 0.79 4.63
N CYS A 42 -41.40 -0.37 4.44
CA CYS A 42 -40.13 -0.71 5.11
C CYS A 42 -38.97 0.20 4.68
N ILE A 43 -38.86 0.52 3.39
CA ILE A 43 -37.84 1.47 2.90
C ILE A 43 -38.09 2.86 3.51
N TRP A 44 -39.34 3.29 3.59
CA TRP A 44 -39.70 4.58 4.17
C TRP A 44 -39.39 4.65 5.68
N LEU A 45 -39.67 3.58 6.43
CA LEU A 45 -39.30 3.47 7.86
C LEU A 45 -37.78 3.47 8.08
N LEU A 46 -37.01 2.79 7.22
CA LEU A 46 -35.54 2.80 7.26
C LEU A 46 -34.97 4.19 6.95
N GLN A 47 -35.57 4.93 6.02
CA GLN A 47 -35.18 6.32 5.75
C GLN A 47 -35.52 7.27 6.90
N MET A 48 -36.66 7.06 7.57
CA MET A 48 -37.06 7.87 8.73
C MET A 48 -36.13 7.66 9.93
N GLY A 49 -35.70 6.41 10.18
CA GLY A 49 -34.72 6.09 11.23
C GLY A 49 -33.35 6.75 11.01
N ARG A 50 -32.87 6.80 9.76
CA ARG A 50 -31.61 7.47 9.39
C ARG A 50 -31.65 9.00 9.57
N ASN A 51 -32.81 9.63 9.35
CA ASN A 51 -32.96 11.08 9.51
C ASN A 51 -32.98 11.52 10.99
N GLN A 52 -33.44 10.67 11.91
CA GLN A 52 -33.38 10.96 13.35
C GLN A 52 -31.93 10.92 13.87
N GLU A 53 -31.11 9.97 13.43
CA GLU A 53 -29.69 9.92 13.80
C GLU A 53 -28.88 11.11 13.25
N SER A 54 -29.23 11.64 12.07
CA SER A 54 -28.53 12.80 11.52
C SER A 54 -28.88 14.10 12.26
N GLN A 55 -30.14 14.28 12.68
CA GLN A 55 -30.54 15.46 13.47
C GLN A 55 -29.95 15.48 14.89
N GLN A 56 -29.74 14.31 15.50
CA GLN A 56 -29.16 14.23 16.84
C GLN A 56 -27.64 14.50 16.84
N ARG A 57 -26.93 14.16 15.74
CA ARG A 57 -25.51 14.52 15.56
C ARG A 57 -25.30 16.01 15.26
N SER A 58 -26.20 16.64 14.52
CA SER A 58 -26.08 18.09 14.22
C SER A 58 -26.37 19.00 15.42
N ALA A 59 -27.06 18.53 16.45
CA ALA A 59 -27.33 19.30 17.66
C ALA A 59 -26.14 19.36 18.65
N LEU A 60 -25.17 18.45 18.54
CA LEU A 60 -24.00 18.40 19.45
C LEU A 60 -22.82 19.27 18.97
N ASP A 61 -22.76 19.61 17.67
CA ASP A 61 -21.67 20.41 17.07
C ASP A 61 -21.90 21.93 17.13
N GLN A 62 -23.05 22.39 17.66
CA GLN A 62 -23.46 23.80 17.60
C GLN A 62 -23.12 24.63 18.86
N ILE A 63 -22.24 24.15 19.74
CA ILE A 63 -21.84 24.86 20.98
C ILE A 63 -20.43 25.48 20.91
N GLY A 64 -19.68 25.30 19.81
CA GLY A 64 -18.26 25.69 19.73
C GLY A 64 -17.90 26.97 18.95
N GLY A 65 -18.85 27.79 18.48
CA GLY A 65 -18.55 28.88 17.54
C GLY A 65 -18.74 30.30 18.10
N ARG A 66 -17.73 30.86 18.79
CA ARG A 66 -17.64 32.32 19.01
C ARG A 66 -16.50 32.90 18.18
N VAL A 67 -16.89 33.74 17.23
CA VAL A 67 -16.04 34.53 16.33
C VAL A 67 -15.44 35.71 17.09
N ASN A 68 -14.12 35.91 16.98
CA ASN A 68 -13.47 37.18 17.29
C ASN A 68 -12.73 37.67 16.04
N PHE A 69 -13.14 38.83 15.54
CA PHE A 69 -12.40 39.64 14.59
C PHE A 69 -11.38 40.50 15.35
N ILE A 70 -10.14 40.60 14.87
CA ILE A 70 -9.27 41.80 14.97
C ILE A 70 -8.33 41.79 13.74
N ALA A 71 -8.05 43.00 13.27
CA ALA A 71 -7.51 43.36 11.96
C ALA A 71 -5.99 43.19 11.77
N SER A 72 -5.63 43.01 10.49
CA SER A 72 -4.46 43.49 9.74
C SER A 72 -3.23 43.99 10.50
N ASP A 73 -2.07 43.37 10.24
CA ASP A 73 -0.91 44.17 9.81
C ASP A 73 0.03 43.41 8.88
N GLY A 74 0.64 44.15 7.95
CA GLY A 74 1.30 43.64 6.75
C GLY A 74 2.65 42.97 6.99
N ALA A 75 2.87 41.83 6.33
CA ALA A 75 4.18 41.27 6.06
C ALA A 75 4.18 40.63 4.66
N ARG A 76 5.17 41.01 3.85
CA ARG A 76 5.42 40.55 2.47
C ARG A 76 5.37 39.01 2.39
N LYS A 77 4.43 38.47 1.61
CA LYS A 77 4.39 37.05 1.23
C LYS A 77 5.36 36.80 0.07
N SER A 78 6.36 35.96 0.29
CA SER A 78 7.03 35.19 -0.76
C SER A 78 6.07 34.11 -1.29
N PRO A 79 5.95 33.88 -2.61
CA PRO A 79 5.02 32.90 -3.15
C PRO A 79 5.68 31.51 -3.15
N LEU A 80 5.61 30.82 -2.01
CA LEU A 80 5.78 29.37 -1.93
C LEU A 80 4.94 28.91 -0.74
N GLU A 81 3.65 28.69 -1.00
CA GLU A 81 2.75 28.09 0.00
C GLU A 81 3.20 26.64 0.20
N SER A 82 3.64 26.31 1.42
CA SER A 82 4.18 25.00 1.78
C SER A 82 3.44 24.47 3.00
N GLY A 83 2.83 23.29 2.85
CA GLY A 83 2.27 22.54 3.97
C GLY A 83 3.38 21.79 4.69
N ILE A 84 3.53 22.02 6.00
CA ILE A 84 4.41 21.20 6.85
C ILE A 84 3.65 20.69 8.06
N ARG A 85 4.02 19.49 8.48
CA ARG A 85 3.63 18.94 9.76
C ARG A 85 4.82 18.26 10.43
N CYS A 86 5.23 18.82 11.56
CA CYS A 86 6.35 18.32 12.35
C CYS A 86 5.87 17.28 13.36
N ALA A 87 6.71 16.28 13.62
CA ALA A 87 6.46 15.34 14.69
C ALA A 87 6.46 16.05 16.06
N ARG A 88 5.65 15.57 16.99
CA ARG A 88 5.94 15.79 18.41
C ARG A 88 7.27 15.08 18.74
N PRO A 89 8.16 15.67 19.55
CA PRO A 89 9.59 15.30 19.59
C PRO A 89 9.97 13.84 19.87
N GLN A 90 9.05 12.95 20.26
CA GLN A 90 9.37 11.58 20.71
C GLN A 90 8.52 10.44 20.13
N GLU A 91 7.41 10.68 19.41
CA GLU A 91 6.43 9.61 19.16
C GLU A 91 6.78 8.63 18.01
N ASN A 92 7.63 9.01 17.04
CA ASN A 92 7.77 8.23 15.81
C ASN A 92 9.12 7.55 15.56
N VAL A 93 10.20 8.03 16.18
CA VAL A 93 11.56 7.54 15.85
C VAL A 93 11.90 6.24 16.58
N ASN A 94 11.48 6.11 17.84
CA ASN A 94 11.75 4.92 18.64
C ASN A 94 10.48 4.06 18.82
N ARG A 95 10.30 3.12 17.91
CA ARG A 95 9.26 2.08 17.98
C ARG A 95 9.81 0.71 18.36
N TYR A 96 11.04 0.66 18.87
CA TYR A 96 11.72 -0.60 19.17
C TYR A 96 10.92 -1.44 20.17
N ASP A 97 10.43 -0.85 21.27
CA ASP A 97 9.66 -1.58 22.29
C ASP A 97 8.28 -2.04 21.80
N ARG A 98 7.79 -1.47 20.70
CA ARG A 98 6.55 -1.89 20.05
C ARG A 98 6.81 -3.05 19.10
N ASP A 99 7.87 -2.97 18.32
CA ASP A 99 8.17 -3.92 17.26
C ASP A 99 8.98 -5.14 17.77
N PHE A 100 9.64 -5.02 18.93
CA PHE A 100 10.36 -6.08 19.62
C PHE A 100 9.74 -6.36 20.99
N TYR A 101 9.91 -7.59 21.47
CA TYR A 101 9.60 -7.95 22.84
C TYR A 101 10.73 -8.76 23.44
N GLN A 102 10.95 -8.54 24.73
CA GLN A 102 11.89 -9.34 25.50
C GLN A 102 11.22 -10.67 25.86
N MET A 103 11.83 -11.79 25.44
CA MET A 103 11.44 -13.09 25.96
C MET A 103 11.72 -13.14 27.46
N LYS A 104 10.66 -13.28 28.26
CA LYS A 104 10.81 -13.60 29.67
C LYS A 104 11.10 -15.10 29.76
N PRO A 105 12.23 -15.52 30.36
CA PRO A 105 12.34 -16.91 30.76
C PRO A 105 11.16 -17.19 31.71
N ASN A 106 10.34 -18.19 31.41
CA ASN A 106 9.34 -18.63 32.35
C ASN A 106 10.08 -19.04 33.62
N GLN A 107 9.91 -18.28 34.71
CA GLN A 107 10.21 -18.78 36.03
C GLN A 107 9.34 -20.02 36.19
N VAL A 108 9.95 -21.20 36.07
CA VAL A 108 9.35 -22.44 36.52
C VAL A 108 8.94 -22.17 37.96
N ASN A 109 7.66 -22.36 38.29
CA ASN A 109 7.19 -22.27 39.67
C ASN A 109 8.15 -23.08 40.55
N GLU A 110 8.81 -22.39 41.48
CA GLU A 110 9.80 -22.89 42.45
C GLU A 110 9.28 -24.01 43.37
N SER A 111 8.09 -24.55 43.11
CA SER A 111 7.45 -25.56 43.96
C SER A 111 7.72 -27.01 43.56
N HIS A 112 8.34 -27.29 42.41
CA HIS A 112 8.60 -28.68 41.96
C HIS A 112 9.87 -28.84 41.11
N LEU A 113 11.04 -28.57 41.68
CA LEU A 113 12.31 -29.10 41.18
C LEU A 113 12.87 -30.11 42.20
N PRO A 114 13.26 -31.33 41.79
CA PRO A 114 13.97 -32.24 42.69
C PRO A 114 15.35 -31.66 43.03
N ASP A 115 15.75 -31.82 44.30
CA ASP A 115 17.03 -31.38 44.90
C ASP A 115 18.29 -31.78 44.10
N TYR A 116 18.57 -31.07 43.01
CA TYR A 116 19.90 -31.02 42.42
C TYR A 116 20.47 -29.64 42.71
N ASN A 117 21.35 -29.58 43.71
CA ASN A 117 22.23 -28.44 43.96
C ASN A 117 23.06 -28.18 42.71
N VAL A 118 22.59 -27.28 41.84
CA VAL A 118 23.42 -26.69 40.80
C VAL A 118 24.36 -25.71 41.51
N PRO A 119 25.69 -25.90 41.44
CA PRO A 119 26.63 -25.03 42.14
C PRO A 119 26.54 -23.60 41.62
N ALA A 120 26.51 -22.62 42.53
CA ALA A 120 26.48 -21.18 42.25
C ALA A 120 27.65 -20.64 41.38
N TYR A 121 28.60 -21.49 41.01
CA TYR A 121 29.67 -21.17 40.07
C TYR A 121 29.20 -21.18 38.61
N VAL A 122 28.13 -21.91 38.26
CA VAL A 122 27.61 -21.95 36.89
C VAL A 122 26.98 -20.61 36.48
N ASP A 123 26.31 -19.92 37.40
CA ASP A 123 25.75 -18.58 37.18
C ASP A 123 26.81 -17.46 37.17
N ALA A 124 27.96 -17.68 37.82
CA ALA A 124 29.05 -16.71 37.87
C ALA A 124 29.96 -16.76 36.62
N GLU A 125 30.06 -17.93 35.96
CA GLU A 125 30.89 -18.14 34.77
C GLU A 125 30.09 -17.96 33.46
N MET A 126 28.77 -18.21 33.48
CA MET A 126 27.83 -17.83 32.42
C MET A 126 27.24 -16.46 32.72
N GLY A 127 28.01 -15.39 32.50
CA GLY A 127 27.54 -14.02 32.73
C GLY A 127 26.11 -13.80 32.19
N LEU A 128 25.26 -13.14 33.01
CA LEU A 128 23.89 -12.71 32.73
C LEU A 128 23.48 -12.97 31.27
N THR A 129 22.76 -14.06 31.00
CA THR A 129 22.36 -14.38 29.64
C THR A 129 21.64 -13.16 29.06
N PRO A 130 22.16 -12.56 27.98
CA PRO A 130 21.63 -11.30 27.48
C PRO A 130 20.16 -11.49 27.16
N ALA A 131 19.34 -10.54 27.61
CA ALA A 131 17.92 -10.49 27.30
C ALA A 131 17.70 -10.76 25.81
N LEU A 132 17.06 -11.88 25.47
CA LEU A 132 16.74 -12.18 24.08
C LEU A 132 15.54 -11.34 23.66
N TRP A 133 15.76 -10.43 22.72
CA TRP A 133 14.71 -9.65 22.08
C TRP A 133 14.29 -10.33 20.79
N CYS A 134 12.99 -10.56 20.64
CA CYS A 134 12.40 -11.16 19.45
C CYS A 134 11.59 -10.11 18.71
N TYR A 135 11.71 -10.11 17.38
CA TYR A 135 10.92 -9.25 16.50
C TYR A 135 9.50 -9.80 16.39
N ARG A 136 8.49 -8.97 16.68
CA ARG A 136 7.09 -9.42 16.82
C ARG A 136 6.52 -10.02 15.56
N GLU A 137 6.60 -9.30 14.43
CA GLU A 137 6.00 -9.76 13.16
C GLU A 137 6.69 -11.00 12.59
N GLY A 138 7.90 -11.33 13.07
CA GLY A 138 8.66 -12.46 12.58
C GLY A 138 8.69 -13.67 13.50
N THR A 139 8.10 -13.61 14.69
CA THR A 139 8.23 -14.67 15.70
C THR A 139 6.91 -15.39 15.96
N ILE A 140 6.92 -16.73 15.90
CA ILE A 140 5.79 -17.59 16.24
C ILE A 140 5.70 -17.76 17.76
N ASN A 141 4.52 -17.51 18.33
CA ASN A 141 4.17 -17.71 19.75
C ASN A 141 5.07 -16.94 20.72
N GLU A 142 4.60 -15.77 21.19
CA GLU A 142 5.31 -14.91 22.15
C GLU A 142 5.60 -15.57 23.53
N SER A 143 5.05 -16.76 23.79
CA SER A 143 5.16 -17.48 25.07
C SER A 143 5.65 -18.92 24.88
N LEU A 144 6.96 -19.10 24.71
CA LEU A 144 7.57 -20.42 24.81
C LEU A 144 7.93 -20.74 26.26
N ARG A 145 7.48 -21.91 26.74
CA ARG A 145 8.10 -22.62 27.85
C ARG A 145 9.39 -23.23 27.32
N LEU A 146 10.53 -22.70 27.77
CA LEU A 146 11.81 -23.36 27.55
C LEU A 146 11.76 -24.72 28.26
N ASN A 147 12.01 -25.81 27.54
CA ASN A 147 12.28 -27.09 28.19
C ASN A 147 13.71 -27.03 28.75
N ASP A 148 13.86 -27.24 30.06
CA ASP A 148 15.12 -27.09 30.83
C ASP A 148 16.33 -27.89 30.27
N VAL A 149 16.09 -28.86 29.39
CA VAL A 149 17.12 -29.78 28.88
C VAL A 149 17.87 -29.23 27.65
N ASP A 150 17.26 -28.34 26.85
CA ASP A 150 17.86 -27.79 25.62
C ASP A 150 18.68 -26.51 25.84
N TYR A 151 18.47 -25.82 26.98
CA TYR A 151 19.16 -24.56 27.32
C TYR A 151 20.66 -24.74 27.52
N LEU A 152 21.10 -25.94 27.92
CA LEU A 152 22.51 -26.28 28.13
C LEU A 152 23.28 -26.57 26.83
N MET A 153 22.59 -26.76 25.70
CA MET A 153 23.20 -27.23 24.44
C MET A 153 23.10 -26.22 23.28
N SER A 154 22.27 -25.18 23.37
CA SER A 154 22.13 -24.17 22.32
C SER A 154 21.81 -22.77 22.87
N PRO A 155 22.37 -21.68 22.29
CA PRO A 155 22.03 -20.33 22.70
C PRO A 155 20.55 -20.04 22.44
N PRO A 156 19.87 -19.27 23.31
CA PRO A 156 18.45 -18.98 23.13
C PRO A 156 18.23 -18.21 21.82
N GLN A 157 17.30 -18.73 21.00
CA GLN A 157 16.92 -18.21 19.69
C GLN A 157 15.40 -18.08 19.59
N CYS A 158 14.93 -17.02 18.94
CA CYS A 158 13.51 -16.81 18.66
C CYS A 158 13.03 -17.81 17.60
N LYS A 159 11.79 -18.29 17.73
CA LYS A 159 11.20 -19.21 16.75
C LYS A 159 10.59 -18.43 15.59
N CYS A 160 11.24 -18.44 14.43
CA CYS A 160 10.81 -17.59 13.32
C CYS A 160 9.62 -18.14 12.55
N GLU A 161 8.76 -17.23 12.12
CA GLU A 161 7.67 -17.49 11.18
C GLU A 161 8.22 -17.76 9.77
N SER A 162 7.42 -18.43 8.93
CA SER A 162 7.78 -18.66 7.53
C SER A 162 8.05 -17.35 6.80
N GLY A 163 9.23 -17.24 6.20
CA GLY A 163 9.68 -16.01 5.54
C GLY A 163 10.43 -15.04 6.46
N TRP A 164 10.70 -15.40 7.71
CA TRP A 164 11.54 -14.65 8.63
C TRP A 164 12.74 -15.47 9.10
N HIS A 165 13.86 -14.80 9.33
CA HIS A 165 15.16 -15.41 9.61
C HIS A 165 15.94 -14.59 10.64
N GLY A 166 17.06 -15.15 11.10
CA GLY A 166 17.95 -14.52 12.09
C GLY A 166 17.75 -15.07 13.50
N ARG A 167 18.52 -14.55 14.45
CA ARG A 167 18.46 -14.98 15.86
C ARG A 167 17.20 -14.46 16.57
N ASP A 168 16.78 -13.26 16.18
CA ASP A 168 15.65 -12.50 16.69
C ASP A 168 14.45 -12.50 15.74
N CYS A 169 14.55 -13.21 14.62
CA CYS A 169 13.52 -13.28 13.58
C CYS A 169 13.19 -11.93 12.89
N GLY A 170 14.09 -10.95 12.95
CA GLY A 170 13.87 -9.65 12.30
C GLY A 170 14.35 -9.55 10.86
N GLN A 171 14.86 -10.63 10.25
CA GLN A 171 15.36 -10.63 8.87
C GLN A 171 14.31 -11.22 7.92
N PRO A 172 13.54 -10.41 7.18
CA PRO A 172 12.55 -10.94 6.24
C PRO A 172 13.25 -11.63 5.06
N GLU A 173 12.56 -12.57 4.42
CA GLU A 173 13.07 -13.45 3.37
C GLU A 173 13.75 -12.67 2.24
N ILE A 174 13.16 -11.54 1.84
CA ILE A 174 13.73 -10.65 0.83
C ILE A 174 15.14 -10.15 1.20
N ILE A 175 15.34 -9.75 2.46
CA ILE A 175 16.63 -9.27 2.95
C ILE A 175 17.58 -10.44 3.09
N TRP A 176 17.13 -11.53 3.71
CA TRP A 176 17.92 -12.73 3.91
C TRP A 176 18.54 -13.23 2.60
N ARG A 177 17.73 -13.34 1.54
CA ARG A 177 18.19 -13.72 0.20
C ARG A 177 19.15 -12.69 -0.39
N THR A 178 18.89 -11.40 -0.20
CA THR A 178 19.80 -10.34 -0.64
C THR A 178 21.16 -10.44 0.06
N LEU A 179 21.21 -10.66 1.38
CA LEU A 179 22.45 -10.82 2.15
C LEU A 179 23.25 -12.07 1.73
N MET A 180 22.56 -13.17 1.44
CA MET A 180 23.21 -14.38 0.92
C MET A 180 23.85 -14.17 -0.46
N THR A 181 23.24 -13.36 -1.31
CA THR A 181 23.81 -13.05 -2.65
C THR A 181 24.94 -12.01 -2.56
N SER A 182 24.79 -10.97 -1.74
CA SER A 182 25.76 -9.90 -1.59
C SER A 182 27.04 -10.35 -0.90
N SER A 183 26.95 -11.26 0.08
CA SER A 183 28.14 -11.86 0.74
C SER A 183 29.04 -12.62 -0.23
N ARG A 184 28.47 -13.25 -1.26
CA ARG A 184 29.24 -13.93 -2.33
C ARG A 184 29.87 -12.95 -3.31
N ALA A 185 29.18 -11.86 -3.64
CA ALA A 185 29.68 -10.81 -4.54
C ALA A 185 30.74 -9.92 -3.88
N SER A 186 30.58 -9.62 -2.58
CA SER A 186 31.47 -8.76 -1.80
C SER A 186 32.89 -9.35 -1.69
N LYS A 187 33.02 -10.68 -1.60
CA LYS A 187 34.33 -11.37 -1.66
C LYS A 187 35.12 -11.10 -2.95
N ARG A 188 34.47 -10.65 -4.03
CA ARG A 188 35.11 -10.31 -5.31
C ARG A 188 35.31 -8.81 -5.52
N SER A 189 34.49 -7.96 -4.89
CA SER A 189 34.46 -6.51 -5.18
C SER A 189 34.90 -5.61 -4.01
N GLY A 190 35.18 -6.16 -2.83
CA GLY A 190 35.74 -5.43 -1.69
C GLY A 190 34.79 -4.43 -0.99
N SER A 191 33.54 -4.29 -1.44
CA SER A 191 32.52 -3.47 -0.79
C SER A 191 31.33 -4.34 -0.38
N THR A 192 30.87 -4.18 0.86
CA THR A 192 29.62 -4.77 1.38
C THR A 192 28.53 -3.70 1.30
N PRO A 193 27.41 -3.94 0.61
CA PRO A 193 26.37 -2.93 0.43
C PRO A 193 25.60 -2.58 1.72
N LEU A 194 25.64 -3.49 2.70
CA LEU A 194 24.99 -3.35 4.00
C LEU A 194 25.97 -3.77 5.08
N GLN A 195 26.29 -2.85 6.00
CA GLN A 195 26.95 -3.21 7.25
C GLN A 195 25.85 -3.51 8.28
N LEU A 196 25.91 -4.66 8.94
CA LEU A 196 24.87 -5.07 9.88
C LEU A 196 25.30 -4.81 11.33
N SER A 197 24.32 -4.46 12.16
CA SER A 197 24.44 -4.44 13.62
C SER A 197 23.26 -5.12 14.27
N GLU A 198 23.44 -5.55 15.52
CA GLU A 198 22.33 -5.99 16.35
C GLU A 198 21.32 -4.86 16.55
N ALA A 199 20.03 -5.19 16.47
CA ALA A 199 18.97 -4.22 16.66
C ALA A 199 18.92 -3.77 18.12
N SER A 200 18.90 -2.45 18.34
CA SER A 200 18.88 -1.84 19.66
C SER A 200 17.98 -0.62 19.66
N SER A 201 17.32 -0.36 20.80
CA SER A 201 16.54 0.86 21.04
C SER A 201 17.37 2.14 20.99
N THR A 202 18.69 2.05 21.11
CA THR A 202 19.62 3.20 21.11
C THR A 202 20.19 3.55 19.73
N SER A 203 20.14 2.62 18.77
CA SER A 203 20.74 2.78 17.44
C SER A 203 19.70 2.70 16.33
N LEU A 204 18.76 3.64 16.34
CA LEU A 204 17.67 3.70 15.38
C LEU A 204 17.93 4.76 14.31
N HIS A 205 17.77 4.36 13.05
CA HIS A 205 17.87 5.28 11.93
C HIS A 205 16.53 5.99 11.72
N ARG A 206 16.56 7.30 11.42
CA ARG A 206 15.37 7.96 10.88
C ARG A 206 15.27 7.70 9.39
N LEU A 207 14.07 7.40 8.92
CA LEU A 207 13.75 7.18 7.52
C LEU A 207 12.95 8.35 6.97
N PHE A 208 13.57 9.07 6.04
CA PHE A 208 12.92 10.08 5.22
C PHE A 208 12.51 9.45 3.89
N TYR A 209 11.25 9.60 3.49
CA TYR A 209 10.78 9.16 2.19
C TYR A 209 10.52 10.37 1.30
N MET A 210 11.42 10.62 0.34
CA MET A 210 11.26 11.63 -0.69
C MET A 210 10.51 11.04 -1.88
N LEU A 211 9.29 11.55 -2.09
CA LEU A 211 8.33 11.05 -3.06
C LEU A 211 8.10 12.07 -4.16
N GLU A 212 8.47 11.68 -5.38
CA GLU A 212 8.23 12.41 -6.62
C GLU A 212 6.88 12.01 -7.21
N LEU A 213 5.89 12.93 -7.20
CA LEU A 213 4.58 12.62 -7.76
C LEU A 213 4.45 12.95 -9.25
N GLY A 214 5.31 13.82 -9.78
CA GLY A 214 5.18 14.35 -11.14
C GLY A 214 4.04 15.36 -11.28
N ALA A 215 3.44 15.43 -12.46
CA ALA A 215 2.30 16.31 -12.74
C ALA A 215 1.02 15.79 -12.07
N TRP A 216 0.34 16.67 -11.34
CA TRP A 216 -0.84 16.31 -10.55
C TRP A 216 -1.95 15.65 -11.37
N ASP A 217 -2.13 16.04 -12.62
CA ASP A 217 -3.21 15.53 -13.48
C ASP A 217 -3.00 14.09 -13.95
N HIS A 218 -1.83 13.49 -13.66
CA HIS A 218 -1.49 12.11 -13.99
C HIS A 218 -1.29 11.23 -12.74
N LEU A 219 -1.70 11.73 -11.58
CA LEU A 219 -1.49 11.07 -10.30
C LEU A 219 -2.68 10.16 -9.94
N SER A 220 -2.38 8.88 -9.69
CA SER A 220 -3.33 7.96 -9.06
C SER A 220 -3.42 8.25 -7.56
N LEU A 221 -4.52 8.88 -7.12
CA LEU A 221 -4.73 9.21 -5.71
C LEU A 221 -4.88 7.95 -4.84
N GLU A 222 -5.48 6.90 -5.38
CA GLU A 222 -5.65 5.63 -4.66
C GLU A 222 -4.31 4.93 -4.42
N LEU A 223 -3.46 4.88 -5.46
CA LEU A 223 -2.13 4.31 -5.33
C LEU A 223 -1.25 5.13 -4.38
N LEU A 224 -1.35 6.46 -4.44
CA LEU A 224 -0.65 7.34 -3.51
C LEU A 224 -1.09 7.10 -2.06
N GLU A 225 -2.40 6.98 -1.83
CA GLU A 225 -2.90 6.69 -0.49
C GLU A 225 -2.39 5.33 0.02
N LEU A 226 -2.41 4.31 -0.84
CA LEU A 226 -1.87 3.00 -0.53
C LEU A 226 -0.37 3.07 -0.15
N GLN A 227 0.44 3.83 -0.90
CA GLN A 227 1.86 4.04 -0.59
C GLN A 227 2.08 4.66 0.78
N ILE A 228 1.33 5.72 1.10
CA ILE A 228 1.45 6.43 2.37
C ILE A 228 1.04 5.50 3.51
N ARG A 229 -0.11 4.81 3.39
CA ARG A 229 -0.62 3.92 4.44
C ARG A 229 0.28 2.72 4.69
N ALA A 230 0.74 2.05 3.64
CA ALA A 230 1.62 0.89 3.76
C ALA A 230 2.92 1.23 4.50
N LEU A 231 3.39 2.48 4.40
CA LEU A 231 4.65 2.94 4.97
C LEU A 231 4.50 3.84 6.20
N LEU A 232 3.27 4.11 6.64
CA LEU A 232 2.96 5.05 7.73
C LEU A 232 3.65 4.68 9.04
N GLU A 233 3.88 3.38 9.25
CA GLU A 233 4.52 2.90 10.46
C GLU A 233 6.05 2.91 10.45
N VAL A 234 6.65 3.01 9.27
CA VAL A 234 8.10 2.84 9.07
C VAL A 234 8.77 4.17 8.81
N VAL A 235 8.14 5.01 7.98
CA VAL A 235 8.64 6.31 7.55
C VAL A 235 8.39 7.36 8.63
N ASP A 236 9.46 8.06 9.01
CA ASP A 236 9.38 9.11 10.02
C ASP A 236 8.90 10.44 9.42
N TYR A 237 9.30 10.74 8.19
CA TYR A 237 8.92 11.95 7.45
C TYR A 237 8.69 11.67 5.97
N PHE A 238 7.50 12.02 5.48
CA PHE A 238 7.17 12.03 4.05
C PHE A 238 7.52 13.40 3.44
N LEU A 239 8.41 13.41 2.46
CA LEU A 239 8.89 14.61 1.77
C LEU A 239 8.34 14.58 0.34
N ILE A 240 7.18 15.19 0.12
CA ILE A 240 6.40 14.99 -1.09
C ILE A 240 6.48 16.23 -1.96
N TYR A 241 6.88 16.06 -3.23
CA TYR A 241 6.90 17.16 -4.19
C TYR A 241 6.19 16.80 -5.48
N TYR A 242 5.55 17.80 -6.08
CA TYR A 242 4.70 17.63 -7.26
C TYR A 242 4.58 18.92 -8.07
N VAL A 243 4.20 18.76 -9.34
CA VAL A 243 3.95 19.87 -10.25
C VAL A 243 2.45 20.11 -10.36
N SER A 244 2.01 21.32 -10.06
CA SER A 244 0.60 21.70 -10.17
C SER A 244 0.43 23.18 -10.49
N ASN A 245 -0.45 23.46 -11.46
CA ASN A 245 -0.85 24.80 -11.86
C ASN A 245 -2.00 25.37 -11.01
N GLY A 246 -2.58 24.58 -10.09
CA GLY A 246 -3.72 24.98 -9.26
C GLY A 246 -3.63 24.54 -7.80
N SER A 247 -4.55 25.03 -6.97
CA SER A 247 -4.64 24.74 -5.53
C SER A 247 -5.35 23.41 -5.25
N LYS A 248 -4.68 22.29 -5.55
CA LYS A 248 -5.15 20.92 -5.24
C LYS A 248 -4.55 20.35 -3.93
N GLU A 249 -3.88 21.19 -3.15
CA GLU A 249 -3.16 20.86 -1.91
C GLU A 249 -4.02 20.18 -0.84
N ARG A 250 -5.28 20.62 -0.69
CA ARG A 250 -6.18 20.16 0.36
C ARG A 250 -6.46 18.66 0.32
N SER A 251 -6.44 18.05 -0.87
CA SER A 251 -6.64 16.60 -1.01
C SER A 251 -5.46 15.81 -0.43
N LEU A 252 -4.24 16.30 -0.64
CA LEU A 252 -3.02 15.66 -0.14
C LEU A 252 -2.90 15.80 1.38
N GLU A 253 -3.18 16.99 1.89
CA GLU A 253 -3.19 17.24 3.34
C GLU A 253 -4.23 16.39 4.07
N ASN A 254 -5.43 16.23 3.48
CA ASN A 254 -6.45 15.34 4.03
C ASN A 254 -6.00 13.87 4.03
N MET A 255 -5.30 13.42 2.97
CA MET A 255 -4.81 12.04 2.84
C MET A 255 -3.68 11.72 3.83
N LEU A 256 -2.80 12.69 4.07
CA LEU A 256 -1.67 12.55 5.01
C LEU A 256 -2.13 12.46 6.47
N ASP A 257 -3.38 12.81 6.76
CA ASP A 257 -4.08 12.69 8.05
C ASP A 257 -3.30 13.32 9.23
N SER A 258 -3.88 13.32 10.42
CA SER A 258 -3.19 13.71 11.65
C SER A 258 -2.19 12.65 12.14
N ARG A 259 -1.81 11.66 11.33
CA ARG A 259 -0.92 10.56 11.77
C ARG A 259 0.47 10.59 11.14
N SER A 260 0.66 11.26 10.00
CA SER A 260 1.98 11.35 9.36
C SER A 260 2.68 12.68 9.64
N ASN A 261 4.01 12.65 9.68
CA ASN A 261 4.83 13.87 9.59
C ASN A 261 5.24 14.04 8.15
N TYR A 262 5.05 15.25 7.62
CA TYR A 262 5.25 15.48 6.20
C TYR A 262 5.72 16.90 5.92
N ALA A 263 6.37 17.06 4.78
CA ALA A 263 6.65 18.36 4.18
C ALA A 263 6.26 18.30 2.71
N LEU A 264 5.54 19.33 2.25
CA LEU A 264 5.06 19.44 0.89
C LEU A 264 5.82 20.53 0.13
N LEU A 265 6.17 20.24 -1.10
CA LEU A 265 6.68 21.22 -2.05
C LEU A 265 5.85 21.19 -3.33
N ARG A 266 5.12 22.27 -3.59
CA ARG A 266 4.48 22.49 -4.88
C ARG A 266 5.41 23.24 -5.83
N CYS A 267 5.57 22.69 -7.03
CA CYS A 267 6.32 23.30 -8.11
C CYS A 267 5.36 23.88 -9.15
N SER A 268 5.69 25.07 -9.67
CA SER A 268 4.92 25.71 -10.76
C SER A 268 5.19 25.08 -12.13
N SER A 269 6.35 24.47 -12.33
CA SER A 269 6.76 23.87 -13.60
C SER A 269 7.64 22.64 -13.38
N GLU A 270 7.69 21.72 -14.35
CA GLU A 270 8.59 20.55 -14.30
C GLU A 270 10.07 20.97 -14.25
N SER A 271 10.46 22.03 -14.97
CA SER A 271 11.82 22.57 -14.95
C SER A 271 12.26 23.09 -13.58
N ASP A 272 11.30 23.48 -12.74
CA ASP A 272 11.56 23.94 -11.39
C ASP A 272 11.52 22.83 -10.34
N CYS A 273 11.09 21.62 -10.72
CA CYS A 273 10.82 20.52 -9.82
C CYS A 273 11.90 19.44 -9.83
N SER A 274 13.17 19.83 -9.73
CA SER A 274 14.26 18.86 -9.61
C SER A 274 14.36 18.30 -8.19
N SER A 275 14.71 17.01 -8.09
CA SER A 275 14.97 16.32 -6.81
C SER A 275 15.99 17.05 -5.93
N SER A 276 16.98 17.71 -6.53
CA SER A 276 18.02 18.47 -5.82
C SER A 276 17.47 19.73 -5.17
N LYS A 277 16.61 20.47 -5.89
CA LYS A 277 15.91 21.65 -5.36
C LYS A 277 14.94 21.20 -4.26
N ALA A 278 14.15 20.16 -4.50
CA ALA A 278 13.22 19.60 -3.54
C ALA A 278 13.90 19.19 -2.23
N TYR A 279 14.98 18.40 -2.32
CA TYR A 279 15.76 18.03 -1.14
C TYR A 279 16.30 19.23 -0.37
N SER A 280 16.87 20.22 -1.07
CA SER A 280 17.40 21.43 -0.44
C SER A 280 16.32 22.25 0.28
N HIS A 281 15.10 22.26 -0.29
CA HIS A 281 13.92 22.89 0.30
C HIS A 281 13.51 22.15 1.58
N PHE A 282 13.29 20.83 1.50
CA PHE A 282 12.88 20.04 2.66
C PHE A 282 13.88 20.07 3.80
N ARG A 283 15.18 19.95 3.50
CA ARG A 283 16.23 20.04 4.53
C ARG A 283 16.18 21.37 5.29
N ARG A 284 15.97 22.48 4.56
CA ARG A 284 15.84 23.82 5.17
C ARG A 284 14.55 23.94 5.96
N GLN A 285 13.46 23.45 5.41
CA GLN A 285 12.13 23.54 6.00
C GLN A 285 12.04 22.74 7.30
N LEU A 286 12.50 21.50 7.30
CA LEU A 286 12.59 20.65 8.50
C LEU A 286 13.46 21.28 9.59
N TRP A 287 14.59 21.90 9.21
CA TRP A 287 15.45 22.59 10.16
C TRP A 287 14.75 23.81 10.77
N GLN A 288 14.17 24.67 9.94
CA GLN A 288 13.60 25.96 10.39
C GLN A 288 12.27 25.80 11.12
N GLN A 289 11.40 24.90 10.66
CA GLN A 289 10.02 24.77 11.14
C GLN A 289 9.86 23.62 12.15
N CYS A 290 10.67 22.56 12.05
CA CYS A 290 10.59 21.41 12.94
C CYS A 290 11.79 21.26 13.89
N GLY A 291 12.85 22.06 13.73
CA GLY A 291 14.10 21.88 14.48
C GLY A 291 14.81 20.55 14.18
N VAL A 292 14.45 19.88 13.08
CA VAL A 292 14.99 18.56 12.71
C VAL A 292 16.22 18.74 11.84
N GLN A 293 17.38 18.35 12.37
CA GLN A 293 18.61 18.26 11.58
C GLN A 293 18.79 16.86 11.03
N MET A 294 18.82 16.73 9.71
CA MET A 294 19.19 15.49 9.02
C MET A 294 20.68 15.16 9.26
N GLN A 295 20.96 13.93 9.67
CA GLN A 295 22.28 13.40 10.02
C GLN A 295 22.80 12.48 8.92
N ALA A 296 24.13 12.29 8.83
CA ALA A 296 24.75 11.45 7.80
C ALA A 296 24.27 9.99 7.83
N GLN A 297 23.93 9.48 9.02
CA GLN A 297 23.45 8.11 9.23
C GLN A 297 21.96 7.94 8.96
N ASP A 298 21.18 9.01 8.82
CA ASP A 298 19.75 8.91 8.51
C ASP A 298 19.57 8.30 7.11
N LEU A 299 18.48 7.56 6.92
CA LEU A 299 18.14 6.92 5.66
C LEU A 299 17.25 7.83 4.84
N LEU A 300 17.56 7.95 3.55
CA LEU A 300 16.70 8.60 2.57
C LEU A 300 16.28 7.58 1.52
N LEU A 301 14.97 7.31 1.46
CA LEU A 301 14.32 6.62 0.37
C LEU A 301 13.87 7.66 -0.66
N HIS A 302 14.29 7.50 -1.91
CA HIS A 302 13.81 8.28 -3.04
C HIS A 302 13.00 7.38 -3.97
N GLY A 303 11.74 7.74 -4.23
CA GLY A 303 10.82 6.96 -5.07
C GLY A 303 9.84 7.84 -5.83
N ASP A 304 9.00 7.19 -6.62
CA ASP A 304 7.99 7.82 -7.47
C ASP A 304 6.56 7.44 -7.06
N SER A 305 5.58 8.08 -7.68
CA SER A 305 4.15 7.82 -7.47
C SER A 305 3.66 6.46 -7.95
N GLY A 306 4.48 5.67 -8.64
CA GLY A 306 4.11 4.36 -9.16
C GLY A 306 4.49 3.18 -8.27
N THR A 307 5.16 3.41 -7.13
CA THR A 307 5.83 2.33 -6.38
C THR A 307 5.40 2.23 -4.92
N VAL A 308 4.92 1.04 -4.52
CA VAL A 308 4.67 0.68 -3.12
C VAL A 308 5.80 -0.22 -2.62
N TYR A 309 6.67 0.29 -1.74
CA TYR A 309 7.80 -0.48 -1.19
C TYR A 309 7.35 -1.46 -0.08
N ALA A 310 8.08 -2.57 0.06
CA ALA A 310 7.81 -3.56 1.11
C ALA A 310 8.17 -3.00 2.51
N PRO A 311 7.20 -2.86 3.45
CA PRO A 311 7.45 -2.28 4.76
C PRO A 311 8.49 -3.07 5.57
N ALA A 312 8.44 -4.40 5.51
CA ALA A 312 9.37 -5.29 6.22
C ALA A 312 10.84 -5.04 5.82
N ALA A 313 11.12 -4.80 4.53
CA ALA A 313 12.48 -4.51 4.07
C ALA A 313 12.99 -3.16 4.62
N LEU A 314 12.11 -2.16 4.69
CA LEU A 314 12.46 -0.84 5.23
C LEU A 314 12.63 -0.87 6.75
N LYS A 315 11.78 -1.61 7.49
CA LYS A 315 11.95 -1.84 8.94
C LYS A 315 13.29 -2.52 9.22
N PHE A 316 13.67 -3.53 8.43
CA PHE A 316 14.97 -4.16 8.57
C PHE A 316 16.12 -3.14 8.44
N LEU A 317 16.09 -2.28 7.42
CA LEU A 317 17.12 -1.26 7.24
C LEU A 317 17.16 -0.27 8.41
N LYS A 318 15.99 0.07 8.98
CA LYS A 318 15.87 0.97 10.14
C LYS A 318 16.54 0.41 11.40
N TYR A 319 16.41 -0.90 11.63
CA TYR A 319 16.84 -1.56 12.87
C TYR A 319 18.23 -2.19 12.79
N TYR A 320 18.62 -2.73 11.64
CA TYR A 320 19.81 -3.59 11.52
C TYR A 320 20.93 -3.00 10.67
N ALA A 321 20.63 -2.05 9.79
CA ALA A 321 21.60 -1.60 8.79
C ALA A 321 22.33 -0.34 9.24
N LYS A 322 23.66 -0.40 9.23
CA LYS A 322 24.57 0.74 9.33
C LYS A 322 25.15 1.05 7.96
N ASP A 323 25.46 2.32 7.74
CA ASP A 323 26.19 2.82 6.57
C ASP A 323 25.67 2.24 5.23
N VAL A 324 24.40 2.50 4.93
CA VAL A 324 23.71 1.91 3.78
C VAL A 324 24.19 2.56 2.49
N LEU A 325 25.00 1.83 1.72
CA LEU A 325 25.35 2.22 0.34
C LEU A 325 24.10 2.27 -0.53
N PRO A 326 24.05 3.04 -1.62
CA PRO A 326 22.85 3.14 -2.46
C PRO A 326 22.33 1.78 -2.95
N LEU A 327 21.09 1.46 -2.58
CA LEU A 327 20.38 0.23 -2.96
C LEU A 327 19.16 0.53 -3.81
N LYS A 328 18.90 -0.28 -4.83
CA LYS A 328 17.65 -0.27 -5.60
C LYS A 328 16.67 -1.31 -5.11
N PHE A 329 15.39 -1.13 -5.37
CA PHE A 329 14.39 -2.16 -5.16
C PHE A 329 14.10 -2.87 -6.47
N ARG A 330 14.03 -4.21 -6.42
CA ARG A 330 13.42 -5.00 -7.49
C ARG A 330 11.94 -5.12 -7.20
N LEU A 331 11.14 -4.55 -8.07
CA LEU A 331 9.70 -4.43 -7.90
C LEU A 331 8.99 -5.40 -8.83
N LYS A 332 7.86 -5.93 -8.34
CA LYS A 332 6.90 -6.63 -9.20
C LYS A 332 6.30 -5.63 -10.16
N TYR A 333 6.38 -5.90 -11.47
CA TYR A 333 5.98 -4.94 -12.49
C TYR A 333 4.55 -5.23 -12.94
N ASN A 334 3.63 -4.44 -12.40
CA ASN A 334 2.22 -4.46 -12.75
C ASN A 334 1.88 -3.26 -13.63
N VAL A 335 0.81 -3.38 -14.42
CA VAL A 335 0.48 -2.36 -15.45
C VAL A 335 -0.79 -1.61 -15.11
N TYR A 336 -1.96 -2.24 -15.16
CA TYR A 336 -3.26 -1.55 -14.96
C TYR A 336 -3.83 -1.69 -13.54
N GLY A 337 -3.24 -2.57 -12.75
CA GLY A 337 -3.66 -2.99 -11.42
C GLY A 337 -2.78 -4.16 -10.99
N PHE A 338 -2.88 -4.59 -9.73
CA PHE A 338 -2.13 -5.74 -9.21
C PHE A 338 -2.57 -7.08 -9.84
N TYR A 339 -3.66 -7.08 -10.61
CA TYR A 339 -4.17 -8.22 -11.37
C TYR A 339 -3.52 -8.42 -12.76
N TRP A 340 -2.74 -7.45 -13.27
CA TRP A 340 -2.02 -7.58 -14.54
C TRP A 340 -0.51 -7.38 -14.39
N GLN A 341 0.25 -8.46 -14.57
CA GLN A 341 1.72 -8.45 -14.49
C GLN A 341 2.38 -8.53 -15.86
N HIS A 342 3.48 -7.78 -16.03
CA HIS A 342 4.33 -7.95 -17.21
C HIS A 342 5.07 -9.31 -17.18
N PRO A 343 4.99 -10.15 -18.23
CA PRO A 343 5.43 -11.55 -18.19
C PRO A 343 6.94 -11.75 -18.04
N LYS A 344 7.74 -10.84 -18.59
CA LYS A 344 9.20 -11.02 -18.75
C LYS A 344 10.07 -10.02 -18.00
N LYS A 345 9.48 -9.07 -17.27
CA LYS A 345 10.22 -7.94 -16.70
C LYS A 345 9.84 -7.75 -15.24
N THR A 346 10.85 -7.36 -14.46
CA THR A 346 10.69 -6.74 -13.15
C THR A 346 11.25 -5.33 -13.25
N LEU A 347 10.72 -4.39 -12.48
CA LEU A 347 11.22 -3.02 -12.52
C LEU A 347 12.31 -2.84 -11.45
N LEU A 348 13.42 -2.19 -11.81
CA LEU A 348 14.42 -1.73 -10.84
C LEU A 348 14.22 -0.24 -10.61
N ASN A 349 13.61 0.14 -9.49
CA ASN A 349 13.29 1.53 -9.20
C ASN A 349 13.32 1.79 -7.69
N GLY A 350 13.31 3.06 -7.32
CA GLY A 350 13.57 3.51 -5.97
C GLY A 350 15.03 3.38 -5.57
N VAL A 351 15.50 4.30 -4.75
CA VAL A 351 16.85 4.22 -4.16
C VAL A 351 16.78 4.53 -2.68
N ILE A 352 17.37 3.68 -1.86
CA ILE A 352 17.59 3.96 -0.44
C ILE A 352 19.08 3.99 -0.12
N SER A 353 19.49 4.95 0.69
CA SER A 353 20.87 5.08 1.16
C SER A 353 20.95 5.91 2.43
N SER A 354 22.03 5.75 3.20
CA SER A 354 22.39 6.71 4.24
C SER A 354 22.76 8.07 3.61
N LEU A 355 22.32 9.16 4.22
CA LEU A 355 22.51 10.52 3.69
C LEU A 355 23.98 10.88 3.46
N GLY A 356 24.91 10.30 4.23
CA GLY A 356 26.36 10.47 4.05
C GLY A 356 26.84 10.13 2.63
N HIS A 357 26.25 9.09 2.00
CA HIS A 357 26.60 8.66 0.64
C HIS A 357 25.89 9.45 -0.46
N LEU A 358 24.82 10.16 -0.12
CA LEU A 358 24.06 10.96 -1.08
C LEU A 358 24.58 12.41 -1.15
N HIS A 359 25.24 12.89 -0.10
CA HIS A 359 25.79 14.25 -0.07
C HIS A 359 26.91 14.46 -1.11
N SER A 360 27.72 13.42 -1.37
CA SER A 360 28.76 13.44 -2.41
C SER A 360 28.20 13.33 -3.84
N ALA A 361 26.99 12.78 -4.00
CA ALA A 361 26.41 12.45 -5.30
C ALA A 361 25.71 13.63 -6.00
N GLN A 362 25.39 14.72 -5.29
CA GLN A 362 24.54 15.82 -5.78
C GLN A 362 23.18 15.25 -6.24
N LEU A 363 22.19 15.23 -5.34
CA LEU A 363 20.87 14.56 -5.43
C LEU A 363 20.03 14.89 -6.68
N ASP A 364 20.50 14.49 -7.85
CA ASP A 364 19.81 14.45 -9.12
C ASP A 364 19.24 13.04 -9.26
N ALA A 365 17.92 12.85 -9.35
CA ALA A 365 17.23 11.54 -9.24
C ALA A 365 17.88 10.40 -10.03
N GLN A 366 18.45 10.72 -11.19
CA GLN A 366 19.14 9.79 -12.09
C GLN A 366 20.54 9.36 -11.62
N ARG A 367 21.19 10.12 -10.73
CA ARG A 367 22.53 9.81 -10.20
C ARG A 367 22.51 8.75 -9.09
N PRO A 368 21.70 8.86 -8.01
CA PRO A 368 21.57 7.80 -7.01
C PRO A 368 21.17 6.46 -7.64
N GLN A 369 20.29 6.49 -8.64
CA GLN A 369 19.94 5.29 -9.39
C GLN A 369 21.15 4.71 -10.13
N ARG A 370 22.00 5.51 -10.78
CA ARG A 370 23.20 4.99 -11.44
C ARG A 370 24.27 4.49 -10.46
N LEU A 371 24.34 5.08 -9.27
CA LEU A 371 25.31 4.71 -8.24
C LEU A 371 24.92 3.45 -7.47
N ALA A 372 23.64 3.09 -7.46
CA ALA A 372 23.17 1.89 -6.79
C ALA A 372 23.62 0.62 -7.54
N SER A 373 24.65 -0.01 -6.99
CA SER A 373 25.25 -1.25 -7.50
C SER A 373 24.54 -2.52 -6.99
N SER A 374 23.81 -2.41 -5.89
CA SER A 374 23.13 -3.53 -5.24
C SER A 374 21.62 -3.37 -5.28
N THR A 375 20.92 -4.50 -5.27
CA THR A 375 19.45 -4.57 -5.38
C THR A 375 18.88 -5.33 -4.21
N LEU A 376 17.80 -4.80 -3.62
CA LEU A 376 16.96 -5.43 -2.63
C LEU A 376 15.86 -6.22 -3.33
N GLY A 377 15.83 -7.52 -3.06
CA GLY A 377 14.91 -8.47 -3.67
C GLY A 377 15.43 -9.11 -4.95
N ASP A 378 14.71 -10.15 -5.38
CA ASP A 378 15.04 -10.99 -6.52
C ASP A 378 13.79 -11.34 -7.34
N LEU A 379 13.92 -12.26 -8.30
CA LEU A 379 12.87 -12.57 -9.25
C LEU A 379 11.60 -13.18 -8.62
N ASN A 380 11.72 -13.73 -7.41
CA ASN A 380 10.62 -14.39 -6.71
C ASN A 380 10.25 -13.68 -5.39
N HIS A 381 11.09 -12.76 -4.90
CA HIS A 381 10.91 -12.05 -3.63
C HIS A 381 11.15 -10.56 -3.88
N TYR A 382 10.06 -9.83 -4.13
CA TYR A 382 10.12 -8.44 -4.57
C TYR A 382 10.29 -7.47 -3.40
N GLY A 383 11.05 -6.39 -3.61
CA GLY A 383 11.20 -5.23 -2.73
C GLY A 383 10.00 -4.31 -2.67
N GLY A 384 8.90 -4.71 -3.31
CA GLY A 384 7.68 -3.94 -3.42
C GLY A 384 6.98 -4.23 -4.74
N TRP A 385 5.99 -3.40 -5.02
CA TRP A 385 5.16 -3.47 -6.20
C TRP A 385 5.25 -2.13 -6.95
N ASN A 386 5.31 -2.22 -8.27
CA ASN A 386 5.15 -1.08 -9.14
C ASN A 386 3.84 -1.24 -9.93
N CYS A 387 3.17 -0.13 -10.18
CA CYS A 387 2.10 -0.05 -11.14
C CYS A 387 2.30 1.15 -12.08
N GLU A 388 2.47 0.87 -13.37
CA GLU A 388 2.79 1.89 -14.37
C GLU A 388 1.57 2.73 -14.78
N LEU A 389 0.42 2.10 -14.99
CA LEU A 389 -0.81 2.69 -15.53
C LEU A 389 -2.03 2.35 -14.66
N CYS A 390 -1.86 2.34 -13.33
CA CYS A 390 -2.96 2.22 -12.34
C CYS A 390 -3.80 3.50 -12.29
N LEU A 391 -4.44 3.82 -13.41
CA LEU A 391 -5.25 5.01 -13.63
C LEU A 391 -6.54 4.59 -14.37
N PRO A 392 -7.64 5.32 -14.18
CA PRO A 392 -8.82 5.15 -15.03
C PRO A 392 -8.47 5.34 -16.52
N PRO A 393 -9.18 4.65 -17.44
CA PRO A 393 -8.93 4.70 -18.89
C PRO A 393 -8.83 6.12 -19.44
N GLU A 394 -9.69 7.03 -18.99
CA GLU A 394 -9.72 8.43 -19.42
C GLU A 394 -8.44 9.17 -19.01
N GLN A 395 -7.93 8.89 -17.82
CA GLN A 395 -6.69 9.49 -17.32
C GLN A 395 -5.46 8.90 -18.01
N ILE A 396 -5.48 7.62 -18.37
CA ILE A 396 -4.41 7.02 -19.20
C ILE A 396 -4.35 7.73 -20.56
N VAL A 397 -5.50 7.95 -21.22
CA VAL A 397 -5.54 8.70 -22.50
C VAL A 397 -4.94 10.09 -22.34
N LEU A 398 -5.30 10.83 -21.29
CA LEU A 398 -4.75 12.16 -21.00
C LEU A 398 -3.23 12.12 -20.76
N LEU A 399 -2.75 11.12 -20.01
CA LEU A 399 -1.33 10.89 -19.81
C LEU A 399 -0.61 10.63 -21.14
N LEU A 400 -1.15 9.76 -22.00
CA LEU A 400 -0.53 9.44 -23.28
C LEU A 400 -0.48 10.65 -24.23
N GLN A 401 -1.50 11.51 -24.20
CA GLN A 401 -1.56 12.74 -24.99
C GLN A 401 -0.56 13.80 -24.52
N SER A 402 -0.39 13.97 -23.20
CA SER A 402 0.59 14.91 -22.63
C SER A 402 2.04 14.39 -22.77
N SER A 403 2.20 13.07 -22.76
CA SER A 403 3.47 12.34 -22.80
C SER A 403 4.16 12.34 -24.16
N SER A 404 3.85 13.25 -25.08
CA SER A 404 4.60 13.41 -26.34
C SER A 404 6.12 13.63 -26.12
N LYS A 405 6.58 13.85 -24.88
CA LYS A 405 7.99 13.91 -24.45
C LYS A 405 8.52 12.64 -23.76
N GLN A 406 7.66 11.77 -23.20
CA GLN A 406 8.06 10.48 -22.61
C GLN A 406 7.96 9.39 -23.70
N LYS A 407 9.04 8.62 -23.89
CA LYS A 407 9.11 7.52 -24.87
C LYS A 407 8.31 6.30 -24.40
N LEU A 408 7.03 6.46 -24.08
CA LEU A 408 6.16 5.30 -23.91
C LEU A 408 6.05 4.62 -25.28
N PRO A 409 6.27 3.29 -25.37
CA PRO A 409 6.16 2.56 -26.63
C PRO A 409 4.70 2.39 -26.98
N VAL A 410 4.02 3.46 -27.39
CA VAL A 410 2.59 3.44 -27.69
C VAL A 410 2.38 2.98 -29.12
N LYS A 411 1.58 1.93 -29.32
CA LYS A 411 1.17 1.48 -30.66
C LYS A 411 -0.30 1.83 -30.90
N LEU A 412 -0.58 2.48 -32.03
CA LEU A 412 -1.94 2.88 -32.38
C LEU A 412 -2.82 1.66 -32.76
N PRO A 413 -4.14 1.72 -32.49
CA PRO A 413 -5.07 0.64 -32.83
C PRO A 413 -5.27 0.50 -34.36
N ASN A 414 -4.62 -0.47 -35.01
CA ASN A 414 -4.65 -0.70 -36.47
C ASN A 414 -4.13 0.48 -37.32
N ASP A 415 -3.46 0.20 -38.44
CA ASP A 415 -2.91 1.20 -39.38
C ASP A 415 -4.00 1.95 -40.20
N THR A 416 -5.17 2.15 -39.61
CA THR A 416 -6.24 2.94 -40.23
C THR A 416 -6.04 4.40 -39.90
N ARG A 417 -6.24 5.28 -40.89
CA ARG A 417 -6.01 6.74 -40.80
C ARG A 417 -6.78 7.45 -39.66
N ASN A 418 -7.76 6.80 -39.05
CA ASN A 418 -8.63 7.35 -37.99
C ASN A 418 -8.47 6.63 -36.63
N ALA A 419 -7.46 5.76 -36.50
CA ALA A 419 -7.14 5.11 -35.24
C ALA A 419 -6.70 6.13 -34.19
N HIS A 420 -7.45 6.22 -33.10
CA HIS A 420 -7.12 7.05 -31.95
C HIS A 420 -7.22 6.21 -30.68
N ILE A 421 -6.35 6.50 -29.73
CA ILE A 421 -6.40 5.88 -28.40
C ILE A 421 -7.44 6.66 -27.60
N ASP A 422 -8.62 6.08 -27.45
CA ASP A 422 -9.71 6.57 -26.63
C ASP A 422 -9.91 5.71 -25.37
N ALA A 423 -10.80 6.15 -24.49
CA ALA A 423 -11.10 5.43 -23.26
C ALA A 423 -11.64 4.02 -23.56
N THR A 424 -12.45 3.86 -24.60
CA THR A 424 -13.00 2.57 -25.04
C THR A 424 -11.91 1.58 -25.45
N TYR A 425 -10.94 2.03 -26.24
CA TYR A 425 -9.79 1.22 -26.61
C TYR A 425 -8.98 0.81 -25.38
N MET A 426 -8.74 1.75 -24.45
CA MET A 426 -8.02 1.44 -23.22
C MET A 426 -8.78 0.45 -22.34
N GLN A 427 -10.10 0.55 -22.21
CA GLN A 427 -10.93 -0.41 -21.49
C GLN A 427 -10.81 -1.81 -22.09
N LEU A 428 -10.92 -1.95 -23.40
CA LEU A 428 -10.75 -3.23 -24.09
C LEU A 428 -9.34 -3.79 -23.92
N LEU A 429 -8.33 -2.92 -23.93
CA LEU A 429 -6.94 -3.31 -23.74
C LEU A 429 -6.69 -3.83 -22.32
N ILE A 430 -7.26 -3.17 -21.30
CA ILE A 430 -7.21 -3.59 -19.90
C ILE A 430 -8.00 -4.89 -19.69
N ALA A 431 -9.21 -4.98 -20.24
CA ALA A 431 -10.06 -6.17 -20.17
C ALA A 431 -9.32 -7.41 -20.66
N ASN A 432 -8.73 -7.32 -21.85
CA ASN A 432 -8.03 -8.43 -22.49
C ASN A 432 -6.59 -8.64 -22.00
N GLY A 433 -6.08 -7.80 -21.09
CA GLY A 433 -4.71 -7.88 -20.60
C GLY A 433 -3.64 -7.58 -21.67
N GLY A 434 -3.94 -6.73 -22.65
CA GLY A 434 -2.95 -6.28 -23.62
C GLY A 434 -2.13 -5.12 -23.07
N HIS A 435 -0.83 -5.05 -23.36
CA HIS A 435 -0.01 -3.90 -23.01
C HIS A 435 -0.14 -2.77 -24.06
N ILE A 436 0.14 -1.51 -23.66
CA ILE A 436 0.07 -0.33 -24.55
C ILE A 436 1.04 -0.37 -25.75
N ASP A 437 2.00 -1.29 -25.74
CA ASP A 437 2.89 -1.55 -26.89
C ASP A 437 2.22 -2.36 -28.01
N GLY A 438 1.01 -2.87 -27.77
CA GLY A 438 0.24 -3.69 -28.71
C GLY A 438 0.91 -5.00 -29.09
N THR A 439 1.91 -5.47 -28.35
CA THR A 439 2.62 -6.74 -28.61
C THR A 439 2.77 -7.62 -27.36
N THR A 440 2.81 -7.03 -26.18
CA THR A 440 2.97 -7.76 -24.93
C THR A 440 1.61 -8.15 -24.38
N GLN A 441 1.38 -9.46 -24.23
CA GLN A 441 0.27 -10.01 -23.46
C GLN A 441 0.67 -10.06 -21.99
N LEU A 442 -0.15 -9.47 -21.12
CA LEU A 442 0.04 -9.45 -19.68
C LEU A 442 -0.44 -10.76 -19.05
N LEU A 443 0.16 -11.10 -17.91
CA LEU A 443 -0.24 -12.26 -17.12
C LEU A 443 -1.34 -11.84 -16.15
N ARG A 444 -2.48 -12.54 -16.22
CA ARG A 444 -3.56 -12.38 -15.24
C ARG A 444 -3.11 -13.00 -13.94
N LEU A 445 -3.16 -12.22 -12.87
CA LEU A 445 -2.86 -12.69 -11.52
C LEU A 445 -4.16 -12.87 -10.74
N ARG A 446 -4.20 -13.91 -9.90
CA ARG A 446 -5.28 -14.15 -8.95
C ARG A 446 -4.70 -14.20 -7.55
N GLU A 447 -5.36 -13.53 -6.60
CA GLU A 447 -4.96 -13.45 -5.20
C GLU A 447 -4.63 -14.82 -4.59
N GLN A 448 -5.51 -15.81 -4.80
CA GLN A 448 -5.37 -17.16 -4.23
C GLN A 448 -4.14 -17.93 -4.76
N SER A 449 -3.67 -17.60 -5.96
CA SER A 449 -2.59 -18.33 -6.63
C SER A 449 -1.21 -17.73 -6.36
N GLU A 450 -1.16 -16.48 -5.89
CA GLU A 450 0.03 -15.66 -5.98
C GLU A 450 0.38 -15.04 -4.62
N LYS A 451 1.44 -15.55 -3.99
CA LYS A 451 1.92 -15.08 -2.67
C LYS A 451 2.20 -13.57 -2.64
N TYR A 452 2.71 -13.01 -3.74
CA TYR A 452 3.03 -11.58 -3.85
C TYR A 452 2.02 -10.83 -4.72
N PHE A 453 0.73 -11.15 -4.62
CA PHE A 453 -0.32 -10.57 -5.47
C PHE A 453 -0.34 -9.04 -5.38
N ALA A 454 -0.56 -8.49 -4.19
CA ALA A 454 -0.63 -7.05 -3.92
C ALA A 454 0.01 -6.72 -2.56
N PRO A 455 0.25 -5.43 -2.24
CA PRO A 455 0.64 -5.01 -0.90
C PRO A 455 -0.38 -5.45 0.15
N GLU A 456 0.09 -5.88 1.32
CA GLU A 456 -0.78 -6.36 2.41
C GLU A 456 -1.84 -5.33 2.83
N GLU A 457 -1.47 -4.05 2.88
CA GLU A 457 -2.38 -2.94 3.17
C GLU A 457 -3.55 -2.85 2.17
N ALA A 458 -3.32 -3.22 0.90
CA ALA A 458 -4.36 -3.26 -0.12
C ALA A 458 -5.32 -4.42 0.14
N LEU A 459 -4.79 -5.59 0.48
CA LEU A 459 -5.56 -6.81 0.76
C LEU A 459 -6.43 -6.66 2.01
N MET A 460 -5.86 -6.11 3.10
CA MET A 460 -6.59 -5.86 4.34
C MET A 460 -7.75 -4.88 4.16
N HIS A 461 -7.60 -3.93 3.22
CA HIS A 461 -8.62 -2.92 2.91
C HIS A 461 -9.14 -3.07 1.48
N SER A 462 -9.44 -4.30 1.07
CA SER A 462 -9.82 -4.63 -0.31
C SER A 462 -11.01 -3.82 -0.85
N SER A 463 -11.99 -3.49 0.00
CA SER A 463 -13.14 -2.66 -0.39
C SER A 463 -12.75 -1.24 -0.80
N LYS A 464 -11.61 -0.74 -0.29
CA LYS A 464 -11.11 0.59 -0.59
C LYS A 464 -10.25 0.61 -1.86
N TYR A 465 -9.48 -0.45 -2.10
CA TYR A 465 -8.54 -0.55 -3.22
C TYR A 465 -9.04 -1.50 -4.30
N GLY A 466 -10.36 -1.65 -4.43
CA GLY A 466 -10.99 -2.60 -5.34
C GLY A 466 -10.53 -2.43 -6.79
N GLU A 467 -10.42 -1.19 -7.27
CA GLU A 467 -9.97 -0.87 -8.63
C GLU A 467 -8.52 -1.30 -8.92
N LEU A 468 -7.69 -1.38 -7.88
CA LEU A 468 -6.31 -1.86 -7.97
C LEU A 468 -6.21 -3.39 -7.89
N LEU A 469 -7.18 -4.05 -7.28
CA LEU A 469 -7.15 -5.49 -7.00
C LEU A 469 -7.96 -6.32 -8.00
N VAL A 470 -9.01 -5.75 -8.58
CA VAL A 470 -9.95 -6.44 -9.47
C VAL A 470 -10.07 -5.70 -10.79
N ASN A 471 -10.11 -6.46 -11.88
CA ASN A 471 -10.37 -5.92 -13.20
C ASN A 471 -11.86 -5.64 -13.39
N LEU A 472 -12.28 -4.37 -13.28
CA LEU A 472 -13.68 -3.97 -13.47
C LEU A 472 -14.15 -4.04 -14.93
N TYR A 473 -13.23 -4.20 -15.87
CA TYR A 473 -13.50 -4.25 -17.30
C TYR A 473 -13.54 -5.68 -17.84
N ASP A 474 -13.38 -6.66 -16.96
CA ASP A 474 -13.44 -8.06 -17.33
C ASP A 474 -14.88 -8.43 -17.72
N ALA A 475 -15.06 -8.94 -18.93
CA ALA A 475 -16.35 -9.42 -19.41
C ALA A 475 -16.58 -10.90 -19.04
N ASP A 476 -15.51 -11.63 -18.69
CA ASP A 476 -15.54 -13.09 -18.53
C ASP A 476 -16.11 -13.53 -17.17
N ASP A 477 -16.12 -12.64 -16.16
CA ASP A 477 -16.69 -12.96 -14.82
C ASP A 477 -18.23 -13.15 -14.86
N LEU A 478 -18.91 -12.78 -15.96
CA LEU A 478 -20.34 -13.05 -16.16
C LEU A 478 -20.61 -14.40 -16.85
N GLU A 479 -19.63 -14.97 -17.55
CA GLU A 479 -19.74 -16.30 -18.18
C GLU A 479 -19.36 -17.40 -17.17
N ASP A 480 -18.34 -17.17 -16.33
CA ASP A 480 -17.93 -18.11 -15.27
C ASP A 480 -19.02 -18.35 -14.20
N LEU A 481 -19.95 -17.39 -14.01
CA LEU A 481 -21.11 -17.55 -13.11
C LEU A 481 -22.29 -18.30 -13.75
N GLN A 482 -22.29 -18.49 -15.08
CA GLN A 482 -23.32 -19.26 -15.79
C GLN A 482 -22.95 -20.73 -15.97
N GLU A 483 -21.68 -21.09 -15.78
CA GLU A 483 -21.24 -22.49 -15.81
C GLU A 483 -21.39 -23.22 -14.46
N GLU A 484 -21.75 -22.51 -13.39
CA GLU A 484 -22.02 -23.09 -12.05
C GLU A 484 -23.54 -23.25 -11.71
N GLU A 485 -24.47 -23.03 -12.65
CA GLU A 485 -25.92 -23.35 -12.47
C GLU A 485 -26.38 -24.66 -13.12
#